data_AF-A0A3D1ZEZ7-F1
#
_entry.id   AF-A0A3D1ZEZ7-F1
#
_cell.length_a   1.000
_cell.length_b   1.000
_cell.length_c   1.000
_cell.angle_alpha   90.00
_cell.angle_beta   90.00
_cell.angle_gamma   90.00
#
_symmetry.space_group_name_H-M   'P 1'
#
loop_
_entity.id
_entity.type
_entity.pdbx_description
1 polymer ?
#
loop_
_entity_poly.entity_id
_entity_poly.type
_entity_poly.pdbx_seq_one_letter_code
_entity_poly.pdbx_strand_id
1 'polypeptide(L)'
;MTIPGLMTIIDSVKNEYYRDESSLAMDLAAAIIKGVRALVEAGCQIIQFDEPALARYPKKMIVYGIRALEACFDGIVGVTTAVHICRGAPVEGYAKANIDNYTRIAPTLAIFKIDQVSIEGSGQPTEPQFMEAFGDKTIIFGLIDIGKPEVETVSGIESQIRRILEYVGPDRLALGPDCG
;
A
#
# COMPACT_ATOMS: atom_id res chain seq x y z
N MET A 1 3.81 -12.89 -2.38
CA MET A 1 4.97 -12.61 -1.49
C MET A 1 4.92 -11.13 -1.13
N THR A 2 5.21 -10.78 0.12
CA THR A 2 5.33 -9.38 0.52
C THR A 2 6.81 -9.02 0.79
N ILE A 3 7.18 -7.78 0.49
CA ILE A 3 8.53 -7.24 0.67
C ILE A 3 8.37 -5.84 1.29
N PRO A 4 9.18 -5.43 2.27
CA PRO A 4 9.11 -4.06 2.77
C PRO A 4 9.45 -3.07 1.66
N GLY A 5 8.63 -2.02 1.57
CA GLY A 5 8.81 -0.91 0.66
C GLY A 5 10.03 -0.06 0.95
N LEU A 6 10.46 0.72 -0.02
CA LEU A 6 11.70 1.48 0.05
C LEU A 6 11.58 2.65 1.02
N MET A 7 10.45 3.36 0.99
CA MET A 7 10.21 4.42 1.97
C MET A 7 10.12 3.84 3.38
N THR A 8 9.45 2.70 3.54
CA THR A 8 9.38 1.99 4.83
C THR A 8 10.74 1.50 5.32
N ILE A 9 11.58 0.93 4.46
CA ILE A 9 12.96 0.54 4.82
C ILE A 9 13.73 1.76 5.30
N ILE A 10 13.71 2.86 4.53
CA ILE A 10 14.43 4.10 4.87
C ILE A 10 13.94 4.68 6.19
N ASP A 11 12.64 4.70 6.44
CA ASP A 11 12.04 5.19 7.68
C ASP A 11 12.41 4.32 8.91
N SER A 12 12.86 3.09 8.67
CA SER A 12 13.19 2.10 9.70
C SER A 12 14.70 1.94 9.96
N VAL A 13 15.56 2.70 9.27
CA VAL A 13 17.02 2.60 9.40
C VAL A 13 17.67 3.97 9.56
N LYS A 14 18.88 3.98 10.10
CA LYS A 14 19.70 5.19 10.15
C LYS A 14 20.58 5.27 8.90
N ASN A 15 20.37 6.27 8.08
CA ASN A 15 21.24 6.56 6.94
C ASN A 15 22.51 7.30 7.39
N GLU A 16 23.68 6.64 7.26
CA GLU A 16 24.99 7.22 7.59
C GLU A 16 25.90 7.43 6.37
N TYR A 17 25.46 7.05 5.17
CA TYR A 17 26.27 7.05 3.95
C TYR A 17 25.76 8.01 2.87
N TYR A 18 24.46 7.98 2.59
CA TYR A 18 23.86 8.79 1.53
C TYR A 18 23.55 10.20 1.99
N ARG A 19 23.68 11.18 1.10
CA ARG A 19 23.38 12.59 1.39
C ARG A 19 21.89 12.86 1.54
N ASP A 20 21.05 12.07 0.88
CA ASP A 20 19.61 12.23 0.82
C ASP A 20 18.89 10.89 0.64
N GLU A 21 17.62 10.85 1.04
CA GLU A 21 16.78 9.65 0.96
C GLU A 21 16.50 9.21 -0.48
N SER A 22 16.47 10.13 -1.45
CA SER A 22 16.21 9.74 -2.84
C SER A 22 17.39 8.94 -3.41
N SER A 23 18.62 9.33 -3.10
CA SER A 23 19.82 8.59 -3.51
C SER A 23 19.84 7.20 -2.88
N LEU A 24 19.56 7.10 -1.57
CA LEU A 24 19.43 5.82 -0.86
C LEU A 24 18.32 4.95 -1.46
N ALA A 25 17.15 5.53 -1.76
CA ALA A 25 16.01 4.80 -2.30
C ALA A 25 16.33 4.17 -3.66
N MET A 26 17.00 4.89 -4.55
CA MET A 26 17.34 4.33 -5.88
C MET A 26 18.37 3.19 -5.79
N ASP A 27 19.34 3.29 -4.89
CA ASP A 27 20.30 2.19 -4.66
C ASP A 27 19.63 0.97 -4.01
N LEU A 28 18.70 1.19 -3.08
CA LEU A 28 17.86 0.12 -2.54
C LEU A 28 17.02 -0.54 -3.64
N ALA A 29 16.42 0.23 -4.55
CA ALA A 29 15.66 -0.30 -5.67
C ALA A 29 16.52 -1.23 -6.55
N ALA A 30 17.74 -0.81 -6.86
CA ALA A 30 18.70 -1.58 -7.66
C ALA A 30 19.15 -2.88 -6.97
N ALA A 31 19.12 -2.93 -5.64
CA ALA A 31 19.36 -4.16 -4.88
C ALA A 31 18.10 -5.06 -4.87
N ILE A 32 16.94 -4.49 -4.55
CA ILE A 32 15.68 -5.20 -4.35
C ILE A 32 15.17 -5.85 -5.63
N ILE A 33 15.32 -5.19 -6.79
CA ILE A 33 14.86 -5.74 -8.07
C ILE A 33 15.45 -7.13 -8.36
N LYS A 34 16.66 -7.43 -7.87
CA LYS A 34 17.27 -8.76 -8.00
C LYS A 34 16.45 -9.82 -7.27
N GLY A 35 15.95 -9.50 -6.08
CA GLY A 35 15.04 -10.35 -5.32
C GLY A 35 13.67 -10.47 -5.98
N VAL A 36 13.14 -9.38 -6.54
CA VAL A 36 11.89 -9.40 -7.32
C VAL A 36 12.01 -10.36 -8.51
N ARG A 37 13.11 -10.29 -9.27
CA ARG A 37 13.39 -11.22 -10.38
C ARG A 37 13.44 -12.67 -9.91
N ALA A 38 14.16 -12.94 -8.83
CA ALA A 38 14.25 -14.29 -8.26
C ALA A 38 12.88 -14.83 -7.82
N LEU A 39 12.00 -13.97 -7.27
CA LEU A 39 10.63 -14.37 -6.91
C LEU A 39 9.79 -14.70 -8.15
N VAL A 40 9.91 -13.92 -9.22
CA VAL A 40 9.23 -14.20 -10.49
C VAL A 40 9.73 -15.51 -11.09
N GLU A 41 11.05 -15.74 -11.12
CA GLU A 41 11.66 -16.99 -11.57
C GLU A 41 11.21 -18.20 -10.74
N ALA A 42 11.00 -18.02 -9.44
CA ALA A 42 10.45 -19.03 -8.54
C ALA A 42 8.94 -19.27 -8.72
N GLY A 43 8.27 -18.55 -9.64
CA GLY A 43 6.85 -18.72 -9.95
C GLY A 43 5.90 -17.88 -9.08
N CYS A 44 6.39 -16.82 -8.44
CA CYS A 44 5.54 -15.93 -7.66
C CYS A 44 4.55 -15.20 -8.58
N GLN A 45 3.25 -15.31 -8.29
CA GLN A 45 2.19 -14.69 -9.10
C GLN A 45 1.78 -13.29 -8.62
N ILE A 46 2.00 -12.98 -7.35
CA ILE A 46 1.69 -11.68 -6.76
C ILE A 46 2.86 -11.23 -5.89
N ILE A 47 3.42 -10.07 -6.20
CA ILE A 47 4.48 -9.43 -5.41
C ILE A 47 3.93 -8.11 -4.87
N GLN A 48 3.87 -8.02 -3.55
CA GLN A 48 3.40 -6.85 -2.82
C GLN A 48 4.57 -6.13 -2.16
N PHE A 49 4.58 -4.80 -2.24
CA PHE A 49 5.41 -3.96 -1.38
C PHE A 49 4.62 -3.38 -0.21
N ASP A 50 5.13 -3.54 1.00
CA ASP A 50 4.53 -2.99 2.22
C ASP A 50 5.08 -1.59 2.47
N GLU A 51 4.26 -0.58 2.20
CA GLU A 51 4.61 0.84 2.13
C GLU A 51 3.73 1.74 3.06
N PRO A 52 3.59 1.45 4.37
CA PRO A 52 2.87 2.34 5.30
C PRO A 52 3.45 3.77 5.34
N ALA A 53 4.74 3.94 5.01
CA ALA A 53 5.39 5.24 4.93
C ALA A 53 4.75 6.16 3.87
N LEU A 54 4.09 5.62 2.82
CA LEU A 54 3.39 6.43 1.81
C LEU A 54 2.20 7.19 2.40
N ALA A 55 1.39 6.53 3.23
CA ALA A 55 0.28 7.19 3.95
C ALA A 55 0.80 8.15 5.02
N ARG A 56 1.98 7.90 5.61
CA ARG A 56 2.56 8.78 6.63
C ARG A 56 3.19 10.04 6.04
N TYR A 57 3.86 9.92 4.89
CA TYR A 57 4.65 10.99 4.28
C TYR A 57 4.32 11.23 2.79
N PRO A 58 3.11 11.74 2.45
CA PRO A 58 2.72 11.98 1.05
C PRO A 58 3.70 12.87 0.26
N LYS A 59 4.38 13.82 0.93
CA LYS A 59 5.41 14.66 0.28
C LYS A 59 6.62 13.82 -0.16
N LYS A 60 7.10 12.90 0.69
CA LYS A 60 8.24 12.03 0.37
C LYS A 60 7.88 11.05 -0.77
N MET A 61 6.65 10.53 -0.75
CA MET A 61 6.08 9.71 -1.82
C MET A 61 6.23 10.38 -3.20
N ILE A 62 5.84 11.66 -3.29
CA ILE A 62 5.90 12.43 -4.54
C ILE A 62 7.36 12.73 -4.93
N VAL A 63 8.22 13.05 -3.96
CA VAL A 63 9.61 13.44 -4.22
C VAL A 63 10.45 12.25 -4.73
N TYR A 64 10.29 11.06 -4.15
CA TYR A 64 11.09 9.91 -4.54
C TYR A 64 10.39 8.55 -4.42
N GLY A 65 9.41 8.40 -3.53
CA GLY A 65 8.83 7.09 -3.20
C GLY A 65 8.26 6.34 -4.40
N ILE A 66 7.43 7.02 -5.21
CA ILE A 66 6.84 6.41 -6.41
C ILE A 66 7.90 5.94 -7.39
N ARG A 67 8.87 6.82 -7.72
CA ARG A 67 9.95 6.49 -8.66
C ARG A 67 10.79 5.31 -8.18
N ALA A 68 11.09 5.27 -6.89
CA ALA A 68 11.88 4.20 -6.30
C ALA A 68 11.11 2.87 -6.36
N LEU A 69 9.81 2.90 -6.09
CA LEU A 69 8.95 1.72 -6.18
C LEU A 69 8.76 1.24 -7.64
N GLU A 70 8.60 2.14 -8.61
CA GLU A 70 8.58 1.80 -10.06
C GLU A 70 9.86 1.07 -10.46
N ALA A 71 11.01 1.54 -9.98
CA ALA A 71 12.30 0.95 -10.30
C ALA A 71 12.44 -0.49 -9.78
N CYS A 72 11.68 -0.90 -8.76
CA CYS A 72 11.67 -2.30 -8.30
C CYS A 72 10.95 -3.26 -9.26
N PHE A 73 10.17 -2.74 -10.21
CA PHE A 73 9.45 -3.51 -11.21
C PHE A 73 9.95 -3.28 -12.65
N ASP A 74 11.11 -2.63 -12.82
CA ASP A 74 11.62 -2.31 -14.16
C ASP A 74 11.91 -3.59 -14.99
N GLY A 75 11.24 -3.70 -16.13
CA GLY A 75 11.30 -4.86 -17.01
C GLY A 75 10.71 -6.15 -16.40
N ILE A 76 9.98 -6.07 -15.29
CA ILE A 76 9.26 -7.20 -14.70
C ILE A 76 7.90 -7.35 -15.40
N VAL A 77 7.57 -8.57 -15.82
CA VAL A 77 6.32 -8.90 -16.52
C VAL A 77 5.78 -10.24 -16.03
N GLY A 78 4.49 -10.50 -16.25
CA GLY A 78 3.87 -11.80 -15.93
C GLY A 78 3.57 -12.04 -14.45
N VAL A 79 3.62 -10.99 -13.63
CA VAL A 79 3.29 -11.02 -12.20
C VAL A 79 2.34 -9.87 -11.89
N THR A 80 1.40 -10.10 -10.98
CA THR A 80 0.56 -9.03 -10.43
C THR A 80 1.37 -8.27 -9.38
N THR A 81 1.40 -6.95 -9.52
CA THR A 81 2.08 -6.05 -8.62
C THR A 81 1.09 -5.42 -7.64
N ALA A 82 1.45 -5.37 -6.37
CA ALA A 82 0.62 -4.78 -5.33
C ALA A 82 1.42 -3.84 -4.43
N VAL A 83 0.73 -2.87 -3.84
CA VAL A 83 1.28 -2.06 -2.76
C VAL A 83 0.30 -2.04 -1.59
N HIS A 84 0.77 -2.38 -0.40
CA HIS A 84 -0.01 -2.27 0.83
C HIS A 84 0.36 -1.01 1.58
N ILE A 85 -0.64 -0.21 1.89
CA ILE A 85 -0.50 1.10 2.50
C ILE A 85 -1.43 1.14 3.70
N CYS A 86 -1.03 0.56 4.83
CA CYS A 86 -1.76 0.73 6.09
C CYS A 86 -1.38 2.05 6.78
N ARG A 87 -2.09 2.37 7.87
CA ARG A 87 -1.82 3.59 8.65
C ARG A 87 -0.88 3.34 9.82
N GLY A 88 -0.38 2.11 9.98
CA GLY A 88 0.52 1.69 11.04
C GLY A 88 -0.12 0.73 12.02
N ALA A 89 0.73 -0.09 12.65
CA ALA A 89 0.32 -1.09 13.61
C ALA A 89 -0.30 -0.47 14.88
N PRO A 90 -1.20 -1.21 15.57
CA PRO A 90 -1.86 -0.79 16.81
C PRO A 90 -0.89 -0.84 18.00
N VAL A 91 0.11 0.04 18.00
CA VAL A 91 1.12 0.13 19.06
C VAL A 91 0.78 1.29 19.98
N GLU A 92 0.76 1.04 21.29
CA GLU A 92 0.51 2.06 22.31
C GLU A 92 1.53 3.21 22.18
N GLY A 93 1.04 4.45 22.17
CA GLY A 93 1.87 5.65 22.02
C GLY A 93 2.30 5.96 20.58
N TYR A 94 1.92 5.16 19.58
CA TYR A 94 2.22 5.41 18.18
C TYR A 94 0.98 5.85 17.40
N ALA A 95 0.97 7.08 16.92
CA ALA A 95 -0.15 7.61 16.14
C ALA A 95 -0.21 6.98 14.74
N LYS A 96 -1.38 6.45 14.38
CA LYS A 96 -1.69 6.06 12.99
C LYS A 96 -1.55 7.26 12.04
N ALA A 97 -1.19 6.99 10.79
CA ALA A 97 -1.18 7.99 9.73
C ALA A 97 -2.59 8.61 9.57
N ASN A 98 -2.64 9.88 9.15
CA ASN A 98 -3.92 10.56 8.90
C ASN A 98 -4.67 9.85 7.77
N ILE A 99 -5.93 9.49 8.01
CA ILE A 99 -6.81 8.83 7.06
C ILE A 99 -7.01 9.64 5.78
N ASP A 100 -7.05 10.97 5.89
CA ASP A 100 -7.21 11.89 4.76
C ASP A 100 -6.04 11.81 3.76
N ASN A 101 -4.91 11.22 4.19
CA ASN A 101 -3.78 11.03 3.28
C ASN A 101 -4.11 10.02 2.18
N TYR A 102 -5.06 9.08 2.35
CA TYR A 102 -5.50 8.23 1.24
C TYR A 102 -6.06 9.05 0.07
N THR A 103 -6.93 10.02 0.36
CA THR A 103 -7.45 10.96 -0.64
C THR A 103 -6.34 11.74 -1.33
N ARG A 104 -5.25 12.08 -0.62
CA ARG A 104 -4.12 12.82 -1.17
C ARG A 104 -3.22 11.97 -2.07
N ILE A 105 -3.03 10.69 -1.74
CA ILE A 105 -2.12 9.81 -2.49
C ILE A 105 -2.83 9.08 -3.64
N ALA A 106 -4.14 8.86 -3.55
CA ALA A 106 -4.91 8.09 -4.53
C ALA A 106 -4.73 8.57 -5.99
N PRO A 107 -4.80 9.88 -6.33
CA PRO A 107 -4.56 10.34 -7.70
C PRO A 107 -3.17 10.00 -8.23
N THR A 108 -2.16 10.02 -7.35
CA THR A 108 -0.78 9.66 -7.72
C THR A 108 -0.66 8.14 -7.93
N LEU A 109 -1.34 7.34 -7.11
CA LEU A 109 -1.36 5.88 -7.26
C LEU A 109 -2.14 5.43 -8.50
N ALA A 110 -3.15 6.18 -8.93
CA ALA A 110 -3.91 5.88 -10.15
C ALA A 110 -3.03 5.86 -11.41
N ILE A 111 -2.09 6.81 -11.51
CA ILE A 111 -1.16 6.93 -12.65
C ILE A 111 0.09 6.05 -12.52
N PHE A 112 0.40 5.57 -11.31
CA PHE A 112 1.53 4.69 -11.04
C PHE A 112 1.29 3.29 -11.62
N LYS A 113 2.36 2.66 -12.12
CA LYS A 113 2.32 1.32 -12.74
C LYS A 113 2.32 0.21 -11.68
N ILE A 114 1.21 0.11 -10.97
CA ILE A 114 0.89 -0.98 -10.05
C ILE A 114 -0.49 -1.55 -10.42
N ASP A 115 -0.76 -2.82 -10.14
CA ASP A 115 -2.06 -3.42 -10.44
C ASP A 115 -3.04 -3.25 -9.26
N GLN A 116 -2.54 -3.42 -8.04
CA GLN A 116 -3.36 -3.48 -6.83
C GLN A 116 -2.88 -2.52 -5.75
N VAL A 117 -3.83 -1.88 -5.05
CA VAL A 117 -3.57 -1.04 -3.87
C VAL A 117 -4.36 -1.60 -2.69
N SER A 118 -3.65 -1.98 -1.63
CA SER A 118 -4.25 -2.43 -0.37
C SER A 118 -4.27 -1.31 0.66
N ILE A 119 -5.43 -1.04 1.26
CA ILE A 119 -5.63 0.03 2.25
C ILE A 119 -6.44 -0.45 3.46
N GLU A 120 -6.16 0.13 4.61
CA GLU A 120 -6.92 -0.05 5.86
C GLU A 120 -8.24 0.74 5.85
N GLY A 121 -9.33 0.15 6.35
CA GLY A 121 -10.68 0.72 6.34
C GLY A 121 -11.59 0.37 7.53
N SER A 122 -11.23 -0.56 8.40
CA SER A 122 -12.12 -1.05 9.48
C SER A 122 -12.20 -0.12 10.70
N GLY A 123 -11.10 0.59 11.02
CA GLY A 123 -10.96 1.32 12.29
C GLY A 123 -11.61 2.70 12.36
N GLN A 124 -12.00 3.30 11.23
CA GLN A 124 -12.63 4.63 11.18
C GLN A 124 -13.61 4.74 10.00
N PRO A 125 -14.79 5.35 10.17
CA PRO A 125 -15.68 5.63 9.05
C PRO A 125 -14.95 6.50 8.01
N THR A 126 -14.70 5.92 6.85
CA THR A 126 -14.29 6.65 5.65
C THR A 126 -15.48 6.73 4.72
N GLU A 127 -15.67 7.90 4.11
CA GLU A 127 -16.62 7.99 3.00
C GLU A 127 -15.99 7.34 1.77
N PRO A 128 -16.54 6.24 1.22
CA PRO A 128 -15.87 5.45 0.18
C PRO A 128 -15.62 6.20 -1.14
N GLN A 129 -16.22 7.38 -1.33
CA GLN A 129 -16.11 8.20 -2.53
C GLN A 129 -14.65 8.48 -2.95
N PHE A 130 -13.71 8.64 -2.01
CA PHE A 130 -12.31 8.87 -2.38
C PHE A 130 -11.69 7.70 -3.16
N MET A 131 -12.27 6.50 -3.07
CA MET A 131 -11.75 5.30 -3.73
C MET A 131 -11.84 5.40 -5.27
N GLU A 132 -12.75 6.22 -5.81
CA GLU A 132 -12.80 6.52 -7.25
C GLU A 132 -11.47 7.12 -7.75
N ALA A 133 -10.76 7.85 -6.88
CA ALA A 133 -9.50 8.50 -7.23
C ALA A 133 -8.34 7.52 -7.45
N PHE A 134 -8.49 6.22 -7.18
CA PHE A 134 -7.51 5.19 -7.54
C PHE A 134 -7.55 4.79 -9.02
N GLY A 135 -8.40 5.40 -9.85
CA GLY A 135 -8.42 5.15 -11.30
C GLY A 135 -8.94 3.75 -11.61
N ASP A 136 -8.19 2.94 -12.36
CA ASP A 136 -8.57 1.57 -12.77
C ASP A 136 -7.99 0.46 -11.87
N LYS A 137 -7.29 0.83 -10.80
CA LYS A 137 -6.63 -0.13 -9.90
C LYS A 137 -7.64 -1.07 -9.24
N THR A 138 -7.22 -2.30 -8.97
CA THR A 138 -7.91 -3.16 -8.00
C THR A 138 -7.59 -2.66 -6.60
N ILE A 139 -8.61 -2.45 -5.78
CA ILE A 139 -8.47 -2.02 -4.40
C ILE A 139 -8.69 -3.21 -3.48
N ILE A 140 -7.71 -3.54 -2.65
CA ILE A 140 -7.84 -4.52 -1.59
C ILE A 140 -8.21 -3.75 -0.32
N PHE A 141 -9.48 -3.82 0.08
CA PHE A 141 -10.01 -3.02 1.18
C PHE A 141 -10.03 -3.80 2.50
N GLY A 142 -9.42 -3.20 3.53
CA GLY A 142 -9.36 -3.70 4.89
C GLY A 142 -10.70 -3.58 5.62
N LEU A 143 -11.23 -4.72 6.09
CA LEU A 143 -12.52 -4.81 6.77
C LEU A 143 -12.43 -5.41 8.18
N ILE A 144 -11.23 -5.79 8.61
CA ILE A 144 -10.97 -6.43 9.90
C ILE A 144 -9.96 -5.57 10.68
N ASP A 145 -10.36 -5.14 11.88
CA ASP A 145 -9.57 -4.29 12.77
C ASP A 145 -8.60 -5.15 13.56
N ILE A 146 -7.36 -5.26 13.06
CA ILE A 146 -6.30 -5.99 13.72
C ILE A 146 -5.84 -5.36 15.05
N GLY A 147 -6.32 -4.16 15.38
CA GLY A 147 -6.01 -3.45 16.63
C GLY A 147 -6.90 -3.81 17.81
N LYS A 148 -7.90 -4.65 17.59
CA LYS A 148 -8.92 -4.96 18.59
C LYS A 148 -9.15 -6.46 18.71
N PRO A 149 -9.45 -6.96 19.92
CA PRO A 149 -9.82 -8.37 20.11
C PRO A 149 -11.26 -8.66 19.66
N GLU A 150 -12.11 -7.65 19.50
CA GLU A 150 -13.49 -7.82 19.07
C GLU A 150 -13.57 -8.28 17.61
N VAL A 151 -14.35 -9.33 17.36
CA VAL A 151 -14.60 -9.85 16.01
C VAL A 151 -15.71 -9.04 15.34
N GLU A 152 -15.50 -8.63 14.09
CA GLU A 152 -16.50 -7.93 13.30
C GLU A 152 -17.74 -8.80 13.03
N THR A 153 -18.89 -8.14 12.96
CA THR A 153 -20.13 -8.81 12.57
C THR A 153 -20.22 -8.95 11.06
N VAL A 154 -20.77 -10.07 10.59
CA VAL A 154 -21.03 -10.30 9.16
C VAL A 154 -21.88 -9.18 8.57
N SER A 155 -22.93 -8.74 9.28
CA SER A 155 -23.79 -7.64 8.82
C SER A 155 -23.06 -6.30 8.73
N GLY A 156 -22.11 -6.03 9.63
CA GLY A 156 -21.25 -4.85 9.57
C GLY A 156 -20.36 -4.86 8.32
N ILE A 157 -19.70 -5.99 8.07
CA ILE A 157 -18.88 -6.21 6.88
C ILE A 157 -19.72 -6.05 5.60
N GLU A 158 -20.87 -6.71 5.50
CA GLU A 158 -21.75 -6.61 4.34
C GLU A 158 -22.23 -5.18 4.08
N SER A 159 -22.58 -4.45 5.14
CA SER A 159 -22.99 -3.04 5.05
C SER A 159 -21.88 -2.17 4.47
N GLN A 160 -20.64 -2.36 4.92
CA GLN A 160 -19.49 -1.62 4.41
C GLN A 160 -19.18 -1.96 2.96
N ILE A 161 -19.23 -3.24 2.58
CA ILE A 161 -19.05 -3.68 1.19
C ILE A 161 -20.11 -3.03 0.28
N ARG A 162 -21.38 -3.02 0.67
CA ARG A 162 -22.46 -2.41 -0.12
C ARG A 162 -22.22 -0.91 -0.35
N ARG A 163 -21.76 -0.18 0.67
CA ARG A 163 -21.41 1.25 0.54
C ARG A 163 -20.24 1.47 -0.43
N ILE A 164 -19.23 0.60 -0.42
CA ILE A 164 -18.07 0.71 -1.31
C ILE A 164 -18.47 0.43 -2.77
N LEU A 165 -19.34 -0.56 -2.99
CA LEU A 165 -19.81 -0.95 -4.32
C LEU A 165 -20.63 0.13 -5.05
N GLU A 166 -21.05 1.20 -4.35
CA GLU A 166 -21.64 2.39 -4.98
C GLU A 166 -20.60 3.23 -5.77
N TYR A 167 -19.30 3.08 -5.45
CA TYR A 167 -18.21 3.89 -6.00
C TYR A 167 -17.16 3.07 -6.76
N VAL A 168 -16.99 1.79 -6.40
CA VAL A 168 -15.99 0.90 -7.00
C VAL A 168 -16.68 -0.35 -7.52
N GLY A 169 -16.43 -0.70 -8.78
CA GLY A 169 -16.98 -1.91 -9.39
C GLY A 169 -16.52 -3.19 -8.66
N PRO A 170 -17.36 -4.23 -8.59
CA PRO A 170 -17.05 -5.47 -7.88
C PRO A 170 -15.84 -6.22 -8.48
N ASP A 171 -15.57 -6.05 -9.77
CA ASP A 171 -14.39 -6.57 -10.48
C ASP A 171 -13.08 -5.91 -10.04
N ARG A 172 -13.18 -4.74 -9.39
CA ARG A 172 -12.05 -3.96 -8.89
C ARG A 172 -11.94 -3.96 -7.37
N LEU A 173 -12.80 -4.68 -6.66
CA LEU A 173 -12.81 -4.74 -5.20
C LEU A 173 -12.39 -6.13 -4.72
N ALA A 174 -11.27 -6.19 -4.02
CA ALA A 174 -10.84 -7.32 -3.22
C ALA A 174 -10.97 -6.98 -1.73
N LEU A 175 -11.14 -7.99 -0.88
CA LEU A 175 -11.36 -7.82 0.56
C LEU A 175 -10.22 -8.44 1.34
N GLY A 176 -9.80 -7.79 2.42
CA GLY A 176 -8.76 -8.29 3.32
C GLY A 176 -8.87 -7.71 4.73
N PRO A 177 -7.93 -8.05 5.63
CA PRO A 177 -7.75 -7.35 6.89
C PRO A 177 -7.08 -5.98 6.68
N ASP A 178 -7.12 -5.10 7.68
CA ASP A 178 -6.49 -3.78 7.62
C ASP A 178 -4.97 -3.82 7.45
N CYS A 179 -4.33 -4.86 7.98
CA CYS A 179 -2.88 -5.09 7.95
C CYS A 179 -2.61 -6.58 8.24
N GLY A 180 -1.34 -6.99 8.23
CA GLY A 180 -0.92 -8.36 8.57
C GLY A 180 -1.02 -8.73 10.04
#